data_AF-A0A918Z993-F1
#
_entry.id   AF-A0A918Z993-F1
#
_cell.length_a   1.000
_cell.length_b   1.000
_cell.length_c   1.000
_cell.angle_alpha   90.00
_cell.angle_beta   90.00
_cell.angle_gamma   90.00
#
_symmetry.space_group_name_H-M   'P 1'
#
loop_
_entity.id
_entity.type
_entity.pdbx_description
1 polymer ?
#
loop_
_entity_poly.entity_id
_entity_poly.type
_entity_poly.pdbx_seq_one_letter_code
_entity_poly.pdbx_strand_id
1 'polypeptide(L)' 'MEERPDAPQVHHGALLTRQGLSYGFPCLQLFVDRDNKPCLMPSGTPYGRFVVARALDSELLGMFGGRELIIFE' A
#
# COMPACT_ATOMS: atom_id res chain seq x y z
N MET A 1 9.23 -7.95 -9.46
CA MET A 1 9.08 -7.00 -8.35
C MET A 1 8.71 -5.69 -9.02
N GLU A 2 7.46 -5.23 -8.92
CA GLU A 2 7.09 -3.95 -9.53
C GLU A 2 7.65 -2.83 -8.65
N GLU A 3 8.68 -2.19 -9.17
CA GLU A 3 9.36 -1.04 -8.59
C GLU A 3 8.46 0.21 -8.70
N ARG A 4 8.85 1.32 -8.04
CA ARG A 4 8.11 2.59 -8.13
C ARG A 4 7.90 2.93 -9.62
N PRO A 5 6.66 3.17 -10.07
CA PRO A 5 6.40 3.45 -11.47
C PRO A 5 7.04 4.77 -11.88
N ASP A 6 7.56 4.83 -13.11
CA ASP A 6 8.04 6.07 -13.74
C ASP A 6 6.85 6.92 -14.22
N ALA A 7 6.08 7.40 -13.26
CA ALA A 7 4.85 8.15 -13.46
C ALA A 7 4.96 9.48 -12.70
N PRO A 8 4.99 10.64 -13.38
CA PRO A 8 5.27 11.93 -12.75
C PRO A 8 4.21 12.37 -11.73
N GLN A 9 3.00 11.81 -11.81
CA GLN A 9 1.95 12.03 -10.83
C GLN A 9 2.19 11.31 -9.49
N VAL A 10 3.06 10.31 -9.45
CA VAL A 10 3.31 9.51 -8.24
C VAL A 10 4.19 10.28 -7.27
N HIS A 11 3.63 10.57 -6.10
CA HIS A 11 4.28 11.34 -5.05
C HIS A 11 4.75 10.45 -3.90
N HIS A 12 3.88 9.59 -3.37
CA HIS A 12 4.16 8.73 -2.21
C HIS A 12 3.67 7.30 -2.40
N GLY A 13 4.18 6.39 -1.57
CA GLY A 13 3.63 5.06 -1.39
C GLY A 13 2.53 5.06 -0.33
N ALA A 14 1.59 4.13 -0.46
CA ALA A 14 0.61 3.83 0.56
C ALA A 14 0.53 2.32 0.76
N LEU A 15 0.31 1.89 2.00
CA LEU A 15 0.04 0.50 2.32
C LEU A 15 -1.25 0.44 3.14
N LEU A 16 -2.21 -0.31 2.62
CA LEU A 16 -3.44 -0.63 3.31
C LEU A 16 -3.38 -2.07 3.78
N THR A 17 -3.80 -2.34 5.00
CA THR A 17 -3.96 -3.71 5.49
C THR A 17 -5.20 -3.87 6.33
N ARG A 18 -5.80 -5.06 6.29
CA ARG A 18 -6.88 -5.44 7.19
C ARG A 18 -6.36 -6.38 8.25
N GLN A 19 -6.53 -6.01 9.51
CA GLN A 19 -6.09 -6.82 10.64
C GLN A 19 -7.20 -7.78 11.11
N GLY A 20 -6.83 -8.78 11.93
CA GLY A 20 -7.79 -9.68 12.58
C GLY A 20 -8.36 -10.80 11.71
N LEU A 21 -7.71 -11.09 10.57
CA LEU A 21 -8.12 -12.18 9.69
C LEU A 21 -7.32 -13.45 9.99
N SER A 22 -8.01 -14.59 10.05
CA SER A 22 -7.40 -15.88 10.41
C SER A 22 -6.41 -16.42 9.38
N TYR A 23 -6.42 -15.88 8.16
CA TYR A 23 -5.60 -16.32 7.04
C TYR A 23 -4.42 -15.39 6.74
N GLY A 24 -4.14 -14.42 7.61
CA GLY A 24 -3.04 -13.47 7.48
C GLY A 24 -3.51 -12.03 7.26
N PHE A 25 -2.65 -11.22 6.65
CA PHE A 25 -2.82 -9.79 6.44
C PHE A 25 -2.92 -9.51 4.94
N PRO A 26 -4.13 -9.31 4.40
CA PRO A 26 -4.30 -8.70 3.08
C PRO A 26 -3.63 -7.34 3.09
N CYS A 27 -2.70 -7.13 2.18
CA CYS A 27 -1.93 -5.90 2.05
C CYS A 27 -2.07 -5.39 0.62
N LEU A 28 -2.59 -4.18 0.48
CA LEU A 28 -2.66 -3.46 -0.78
C LEU A 28 -1.63 -2.34 -0.74
N GLN A 29 -0.54 -2.52 -1.47
CA GLN A 29 0.44 -1.48 -1.73
C GLN A 29 -0.03 -0.66 -2.92
N LEU A 30 -0.06 0.66 -2.80
CA LEU A 30 -0.46 1.60 -3.84
C LEU A 30 0.55 2.74 -3.95
N PHE A 31 0.47 3.46 -5.06
CA PHE A 31 1.11 4.77 -5.21
C PHE A 31 0.05 5.86 -5.30
N VAL A 32 0.29 7.00 -4.64
CA VAL A 32 -0.65 8.11 -4.55
C VAL A 32 -0.03 9.42 -5.03
N ASP A 33 -0.90 10.35 -5.46
CA ASP A 33 -0.51 11.71 -5.84
C ASP A 33 -0.37 12.64 -4.61
N ARG A 34 -0.13 13.93 -4.86
CA ARG A 34 0.00 14.96 -3.81
C ARG A 34 -1.29 15.19 -3.01
N ASP A 35 -2.44 14.79 -3.54
CA ASP A 35 -3.74 14.86 -2.86
C ASP A 35 -4.08 13.54 -2.14
N ASN A 36 -3.14 12.59 -2.07
CA ASN A 36 -3.33 11.22 -1.56
C ASN A 36 -4.36 10.39 -2.35
N LYS A 37 -4.58 10.70 -3.64
CA LYS A 37 -5.45 9.90 -4.51
C LYS A 37 -4.64 8.79 -5.19
N PRO A 38 -5.21 7.58 -5.37
CA PRO A 38 -4.52 6.50 -6.08
C PRO A 38 -4.13 6.91 -7.50
N CYS A 39 -2.86 6.75 -7.83
CA CYS A 39 -2.39 6.89 -9.20
C CYS A 39 -2.76 5.64 -10.00
N LEU A 40 -3.36 5.83 -11.17
CA LEU A 40 -3.88 4.75 -12.00
C LEU A 40 -3.00 4.53 -13.23
N MET A 41 -2.87 3.25 -13.62
CA MET A 41 -2.39 2.84 -14.94
C MET A 41 -3.38 3.27 -16.04
N PRO A 42 -2.96 3.30 -17.31
CA PRO A 42 -3.87 3.56 -18.44
C PRO A 42 -5.07 2.61 -18.51
N SER A 43 -4.95 1.39 -17.97
CA SER A 43 -6.04 0.41 -17.83
C SER A 43 -7.10 0.81 -16.79
N GLY A 44 -6.87 1.86 -15.99
CA GLY A 44 -7.72 2.28 -14.88
C GLY A 44 -7.45 1.56 -13.56
N THR A 45 -6.55 0.57 -13.55
CA THR A 45 -6.13 -0.13 -12.31
C THR A 45 -5.07 0.69 -11.56
N PRO A 46 -5.10 0.76 -10.22
CA PRO A 46 -4.07 1.45 -9.46
C PRO A 46 -2.67 0.88 -9.69
N TYR A 47 -1.66 1.75 -9.70
CA TYR A 47 -0.27 1.29 -9.57
C TYR A 47 -0.05 0.66 -8.21
N GLY A 48 0.59 -0.51 -8.18
CA GLY A 48 0.92 -1.23 -6.97
C GLY A 48 0.54 -2.69 -7.05
N ARG A 49 0.34 -3.32 -5.88
CA ARG A 49 0.11 -4.77 -5.80
C ARG A 49 -0.71 -5.16 -4.59
N PHE A 50 -1.38 -6.29 -4.72
CA PHE A 50 -2.05 -6.97 -3.63
C PHE A 50 -1.28 -8.22 -3.23
N VAL A 51 -1.00 -8.38 -1.93
CA VAL A 51 -0.36 -9.56 -1.36
C VAL A 51 -1.07 -9.97 -0.07
N VAL A 52 -1.03 -11.25 0.29
CA VAL A 52 -1.47 -11.71 1.61
C VAL A 52 -0.23 -12.12 2.39
N ALA A 53 0.15 -11.29 3.36
CA ALA A 53 1.27 -11.58 4.24
C ALA A 53 0.82 -12.51 5.37
N ARG A 54 1.62 -13.53 5.71
CA ARG A 54 1.29 -14.42 6.85
C ARG A 54 1.44 -13.71 8.20
N ALA A 55 2.37 -12.76 8.28
CA ALA A 55 2.64 -11.93 9.44
C ALA A 55 3.19 -10.58 8.99
N LEU A 56 3.04 -9.56 9.83
CA LEU A 56 3.74 -8.29 9.73
C LEU A 56 4.86 -8.27 10.77
N ASP A 57 6.01 -7.71 10.44
CA ASP A 57 7.07 -7.50 11.42
C ASP A 57 6.72 -6.37 12.40
N SER A 58 7.54 -6.22 13.45
CA SER A 58 7.32 -5.21 14.48
C SER A 58 7.37 -3.78 13.95
N GLU A 59 8.13 -3.53 12.88
CA GLU A 59 8.25 -2.20 12.28
C GLU A 59 6.93 -1.82 11.60
N LEU A 60 6.42 -2.68 10.70
CA LEU A 60 5.13 -2.46 10.05
C LEU A 60 3.98 -2.40 11.06
N LEU A 61 3.97 -3.28 12.07
CA LEU A 61 2.97 -3.23 13.15
C LEU A 61 3.02 -1.88 13.89
N GLY A 62 4.22 -1.40 14.20
CA GLY A 62 4.44 -0.11 14.84
C GLY A 62 4.00 1.06 13.97
N MET A 63 4.31 1.05 12.66
CA MET A 63 3.89 2.06 11.71
C MET A 63 2.37 2.14 11.59
N PHE A 64 1.69 0.98 11.51
CA PHE A 64 0.23 0.95 11.48
C PHE A 64 -0.37 1.50 12.77
N GLY A 65 0.21 1.19 13.94
CA GLY A 65 -0.22 1.79 15.21
C GLY A 65 -1.71 1.62 15.50
N GLY A 66 -2.30 0.48 15.09
CA GLY A 66 -3.74 0.19 15.19
C GLY A 66 -4.61 0.76 14.06
N ARG A 67 -4.01 1.41 13.06
CA ARG A 67 -4.67 1.87 11.82
C ARG A 67 -4.54 0.81 10.73
N GLU A 68 -5.33 0.99 9.67
CA GLU A 68 -5.33 0.11 8.49
C GLU A 68 -4.68 0.75 7.26
N LEU A 69 -4.23 2.01 7.36
CA LEU A 69 -3.60 2.76 6.28
C LEU A 69 -2.39 3.52 6.81
N ILE A 70 -1.28 3.39 6.08
CA ILE A 70 -0.10 4.24 6.21
C ILE A 70 0.26 4.83 4.83
N ILE A 71 0.72 6.07 4.83
CA ILE A 71 1.29 6.76 3.66
C ILE A 71 2.74 7.08 4.01
N PHE A 72 3.66 6.77 3.11
CA PHE A 72 5.11 6.90 3.32
C PHE A 72 5.79 7.42 2.06
N GLU A 73 6.87 8.17 2.23
CA GLU A 73 7.62 8.81 1.14
C GLU A 73 8.72 7.90 0.57
#